data_AF-A0A2V6STS0-F1
#
_entry.id   AF-A0A2V6STS0-F1
#
_cell.length_a   1.000
_cell.length_b   1.000
_cell.length_c   1.000
_cell.angle_alpha   90.00
_cell.angle_beta   90.00
_cell.angle_gamma   90.00
#
_symmetry.space_group_name_H-M   'P 1'
#
loop_
_entity.id
_entity.type
_entity.pdbx_description
1 polymer ?
#
loop_
_entity_poly.entity_id
_entity_poly.type
_entity_poly.pdbx_seq_one_letter_code
_entity_poly.pdbx_strand_id
1 'polypeptide(L)'
;MNKDAVKPPLSQAMLVVVTLGVLAVLTGLAYASPPDASWIPGIYDNADLDDVVVLVTAASGVVGPVDLAGLHAIPPPTPTAVLPSEKTPVSACPAPLHARAPPLA
;
A
#
# COMPACT_ATOMS: atom_id res chain seq x y z
N MET A 1 1.66 -35.08 55.42
CA MET A 1 2.17 -34.17 54.37
C MET A 1 1.03 -33.95 53.40
N ASN A 2 0.18 -32.96 53.69
CA ASN A 2 -1.13 -32.82 53.08
C ASN A 2 -0.98 -32.21 51.69
N LYS A 3 -1.37 -32.98 50.67
CA LYS A 3 -1.51 -32.51 49.29
C LYS A 3 -2.95 -32.05 49.12
N ASP A 4 -3.27 -30.91 49.70
CA ASP A 4 -4.54 -30.24 49.43
C ASP A 4 -4.41 -29.57 48.06
N ALA A 5 -4.64 -30.36 47.01
CA ALA A 5 -4.67 -29.89 45.63
C ALA A 5 -5.88 -28.97 45.49
N VAL A 6 -5.64 -27.66 45.55
CA VAL A 6 -6.64 -26.64 45.26
C VAL A 6 -7.11 -26.86 43.82
N LYS A 7 -8.33 -27.36 43.65
CA LYS A 7 -8.96 -27.49 42.33
C LYS A 7 -9.18 -26.08 41.79
N PRO A 8 -8.72 -25.77 40.57
CA PRO A 8 -8.96 -24.45 40.00
C PRO A 8 -10.48 -24.23 39.89
N PRO A 9 -10.97 -23.00 40.15
CA PRO A 9 -12.37 -22.68 39.91
C PRO A 9 -12.71 -22.93 38.44
N LEU A 10 -13.95 -23.32 38.16
CA LEU A 10 -14.42 -23.66 36.81
C LEU A 10 -14.10 -22.57 35.78
N SER A 11 -14.12 -21.29 36.20
CA SER A 11 -13.74 -20.13 35.39
C SER A 11 -12.27 -20.14 34.97
N GLN A 12 -11.37 -20.50 35.88
CA GLN A 12 -9.94 -20.60 35.59
C GLN A 12 -9.66 -21.79 34.66
N ALA A 13 -10.31 -22.94 34.90
CA ALA A 13 -10.20 -24.09 34.01
C ALA A 13 -10.71 -23.76 32.60
N MET A 14 -11.85 -23.06 32.49
CA MET A 14 -12.39 -22.60 31.21
C MET A 14 -11.43 -21.63 30.50
N LEU A 15 -10.88 -20.64 31.21
CA LEU A 15 -9.92 -19.69 30.63
C LEU A 15 -8.69 -20.41 30.07
N VAL A 16 -8.13 -21.36 30.82
CA VAL A 16 -6.99 -22.18 30.35
C VAL A 16 -7.34 -22.95 29.08
N VAL A 17 -8.51 -23.60 29.05
CA VAL A 17 -8.97 -24.35 27.86
C VAL A 17 -9.14 -23.44 26.66
N VAL A 18 -9.75 -22.26 26.84
CA VAL A 18 -9.93 -21.26 25.77
C VAL A 18 -8.58 -20.77 25.27
N THR A 19 -7.65 -20.41 26.16
CA THR A 19 -6.31 -19.94 25.77
C THR A 19 -5.55 -21.01 24.98
N LEU A 20 -5.55 -22.26 25.45
CA LEU A 20 -4.90 -23.37 24.74
C LEU A 20 -5.56 -23.63 23.38
N GLY A 21 -6.89 -23.58 23.30
CA GLY A 21 -7.62 -23.71 22.05
C GLY A 21 -7.28 -22.60 21.05
N VAL A 22 -7.23 -21.34 21.51
CA VAL A 22 -6.82 -20.20 20.69
C VAL A 22 -5.40 -20.40 20.16
N LEU A 23 -4.44 -20.73 21.03
CA LEU A 23 -3.05 -20.96 20.62
C LEU A 23 -2.91 -22.11 19.61
N ALA A 24 -3.70 -23.17 19.77
CA ALA A 24 -3.68 -24.32 18.86
C ALA A 24 -4.23 -23.99 17.47
N VAL A 25 -5.22 -23.09 17.38
CA VAL A 25 -5.91 -22.77 16.12
C VAL A 25 -5.29 -21.55 15.40
N LEU A 26 -4.59 -20.67 16.14
CA LEU A 26 -4.03 -19.43 15.59
C LEU A 26 -3.04 -19.66 14.44
N THR A 27 -2.22 -20.71 14.55
CA THR A 27 -1.23 -21.08 13.52
C THR A 27 -1.93 -21.52 12.23
N GLY A 28 -2.94 -22.39 12.32
CA GLY A 28 -3.73 -22.84 11.18
C GLY A 28 -4.44 -21.69 10.47
N LEU A 29 -5.00 -20.73 11.24
CA LEU A 29 -5.60 -19.51 10.67
C LEU A 29 -4.56 -18.60 10.02
N ALA A 30 -3.36 -18.48 10.60
CA ALA A 30 -2.28 -17.69 10.02
C ALA A 30 -1.77 -18.26 8.69
N TYR A 31 -1.73 -19.60 8.55
CA TYR A 31 -1.36 -20.27 7.29
C TYR A 31 -2.50 -20.37 6.28
N ALA A 32 -3.76 -20.18 6.70
CA ALA A 32 -4.90 -20.13 5.79
C ALA A 32 -4.89 -18.83 4.96
N SER A 33 -4.29 -17.76 5.47
CA SER A 33 -3.86 -16.62 4.68
C SER A 33 -2.53 -16.94 4.00
N PRO A 34 -2.37 -16.70 2.69
CA PRO A 34 -1.06 -16.81 2.07
C PRO A 34 -0.07 -15.89 2.82
N PRO A 35 1.22 -16.28 2.94
CA PRO A 35 2.24 -15.40 3.48
C PRO A 35 2.20 -14.05 2.75
N ASP A 36 2.37 -12.95 3.48
CA ASP A 36 2.52 -11.64 2.86
C ASP A 36 3.60 -11.71 1.77
N ALA A 37 3.35 -11.04 0.64
CA ALA A 37 4.30 -11.01 -0.45
C ALA A 37 5.64 -10.47 0.05
N SER A 38 6.72 -11.24 -0.16
CA SER A 38 8.06 -10.81 0.19
C SER A 38 8.57 -9.69 -0.71
N TRP A 39 8.02 -9.58 -1.93
CA TRP A 39 8.37 -8.56 -2.90
C TRP A 39 7.13 -7.88 -3.45
N ILE A 40 7.10 -6.54 -3.38
CA ILE A 40 6.04 -5.72 -3.96
C ILE A 40 6.67 -4.95 -5.12
N PRO A 41 6.36 -5.29 -6.39
CA PRO A 41 6.86 -4.56 -7.56
C PRO A 41 6.52 -3.07 -7.48
N GLY A 42 7.44 -2.22 -7.90
CA GLY A 42 7.34 -0.78 -7.78
C GLY A 42 7.80 -0.22 -6.42
N ILE A 43 7.74 -0.99 -5.33
CA ILE A 43 8.08 -0.47 -3.98
C ILE A 43 9.56 -0.68 -3.64
N TYR A 44 10.13 -1.82 -4.01
CA TYR A 44 11.49 -2.20 -3.61
C TYR A 44 12.50 -2.22 -4.76
N ASP A 45 12.05 -1.98 -5.99
CA ASP A 45 12.81 -2.15 -7.24
C ASP A 45 13.10 -0.83 -7.97
N ASN A 46 12.83 0.32 -7.33
CA ASN A 46 12.97 1.65 -7.94
C ASN A 46 12.09 1.83 -9.20
N ALA A 47 10.95 1.14 -9.27
CA ALA A 47 10.00 1.24 -10.38
C ALA A 47 8.71 1.98 -9.99
N ASP A 48 8.74 2.90 -9.03
CA ASP A 48 7.62 3.80 -8.67
C ASP A 48 7.60 5.14 -9.42
N LEU A 49 8.60 5.39 -10.28
CA LEU A 49 8.71 6.58 -11.13
C LEU A 49 8.83 7.89 -10.33
N ASP A 50 9.33 7.85 -9.10
CA ASP A 50 9.64 9.05 -8.33
C ASP A 50 10.71 9.91 -9.03
N ASP A 51 11.64 9.27 -9.73
CA ASP A 51 12.66 9.86 -10.60
C ASP A 51 12.06 10.70 -11.75
N VAL A 52 10.96 10.24 -12.34
CA VAL A 52 10.23 10.98 -13.38
C VAL A 52 9.59 12.23 -12.80
N VAL A 53 9.02 12.16 -11.59
CA VAL A 53 8.46 13.33 -10.90
C VAL A 53 9.56 14.36 -10.65
N VAL A 54 10.73 13.91 -10.19
CA VAL A 54 11.92 14.76 -10.00
C VAL A 54 12.35 15.37 -11.35
N LEU A 55 12.39 14.59 -12.42
CA LEU A 55 12.76 15.06 -13.76
C LEU A 55 11.81 16.14 -14.30
N VAL A 56 10.50 15.91 -14.21
CA VAL A 56 9.47 16.85 -14.69
C VAL A 56 9.51 18.14 -13.87
N THR A 57 9.62 18.03 -12.55
CA THR A 57 9.67 19.21 -11.68
C THR A 57 10.97 19.99 -11.87
N ALA A 58 12.11 19.31 -12.03
CA ALA A 58 13.38 19.96 -12.38
C ALA A 58 13.31 20.66 -13.74
N ALA A 59 12.70 20.03 -14.76
CA ALA A 59 12.50 20.65 -16.08
C ALA A 59 11.56 21.86 -16.02
N SER A 60 10.50 21.82 -15.20
CA SER A 60 9.62 22.98 -14.97
C SER A 60 10.31 24.13 -14.22
N GLY A 61 11.37 23.83 -13.45
CA GLY A 61 12.24 24.83 -12.83
C GLY A 61 13.24 25.46 -13.80
N VAL A 62 13.52 24.80 -14.94
CA VAL A 62 14.33 25.35 -16.04
C VAL A 62 13.41 26.17 -16.95
N VAL A 63 13.00 27.34 -16.45
CA VAL A 63 12.42 28.38 -17.31
C VAL A 63 13.59 29.08 -18.01
N GLY A 64 13.96 28.60 -19.19
CA GLY A 64 14.79 29.38 -20.10
C GLY A 64 14.08 30.66 -20.54
N PRO A 65 14.79 31.69 -21.04
CA PRO A 65 14.13 32.85 -21.62
C PRO A 65 13.17 32.37 -22.72
N VAL A 66 11.88 32.64 -22.53
CA VAL A 66 10.86 32.37 -23.55
C VAL A 66 11.16 33.26 -24.74
N ASP A 67 11.52 32.65 -25.87
CA ASP A 67 11.58 33.36 -27.14
C ASP A 67 10.16 33.67 -27.61
N LEU A 68 9.72 34.90 -27.33
CA LEU A 68 8.41 35.42 -27.72
C LEU A 68 8.24 35.48 -29.25
N ALA A 69 9.32 35.41 -30.03
CA ALA A 69 9.25 35.40 -31.50
C ALA A 69 8.67 34.08 -32.05
N GLY A 70 8.70 32.99 -31.27
CA GLY A 70 8.14 31.69 -31.63
C GLY A 70 6.73 31.41 -31.09
N LEU A 71 6.14 32.33 -30.31
CA LEU A 71 4.79 32.15 -29.78
C LEU A 71 3.74 32.35 -30.89
N HIS A 72 3.22 31.25 -31.43
CA HIS A 72 1.99 31.30 -32.22
C HIS A 72 0.81 31.49 -31.27
N ALA A 73 0.02 32.54 -31.49
CA ALA A 73 -1.21 32.75 -30.73
C ALA A 73 -2.14 31.54 -30.97
N ILE A 74 -2.36 30.73 -29.93
CA ILE A 74 -3.35 29.66 -30.01
C ILE A 74 -4.73 30.35 -30.03
N PRO A 75 -5.51 30.23 -31.12
CA PRO A 75 -6.84 30.80 -31.14
C PRO A 75 -7.67 30.19 -30.00
N PRO A 76 -8.61 30.95 -29.40
CA PRO A 76 -9.43 30.43 -28.31
C PRO A 76 -10.06 29.10 -28.75
N PRO A 77 -10.08 28.08 -27.89
CA PRO A 77 -10.58 26.77 -28.28
C PRO A 77 -12.02 26.93 -28.76
N THR A 78 -12.25 26.61 -30.03
CA THR A 78 -13.60 26.37 -30.55
C THR A 78 -14.22 25.31 -29.65
N PRO A 79 -15.47 25.47 -29.17
CA PRO A 79 -16.13 24.47 -28.35
C PRO A 79 -16.21 23.17 -29.15
N THR A 80 -15.20 22.32 -28.94
CA THR A 80 -15.14 20.99 -29.52
C THR A 80 -16.12 20.19 -28.69
N ALA A 81 -17.14 19.64 -29.35
CA ALA A 81 -18.07 18.73 -28.70
C ALA A 81 -17.23 17.70 -27.93
N VAL A 82 -17.38 17.72 -26.61
CA VAL A 82 -16.67 16.81 -25.70
C VAL A 82 -17.08 15.40 -26.11
N LEU A 83 -16.26 14.72 -26.91
CA LEU A 83 -16.32 13.27 -26.93
C LEU A 83 -16.05 12.83 -25.49
N PRO A 84 -16.78 11.84 -24.96
CA PRO A 84 -16.55 11.34 -23.61
C PRO A 84 -15.08 11.02 -23.48
N SER A 85 -14.36 11.81 -22.68
CA SER A 85 -13.00 11.48 -22.27
C SER A 85 -13.10 10.08 -21.71
N GLU A 86 -12.43 9.13 -22.36
CA GLU A 86 -12.26 7.80 -21.82
C GLU A 86 -11.77 8.02 -20.39
N LYS A 87 -12.62 7.63 -19.44
CA LYS A 87 -12.45 7.94 -18.03
C LYS A 87 -11.19 7.20 -17.63
N THR A 88 -10.06 7.92 -17.62
CA THR A 88 -8.82 7.40 -17.05
C THR A 88 -9.21 6.86 -15.68
N PRO A 89 -8.98 5.58 -15.37
CA PRO A 89 -9.31 5.07 -14.06
C PRO A 89 -8.51 5.91 -13.08
N VAL A 90 -9.22 6.78 -12.34
CA VAL A 90 -8.65 7.47 -11.19
C VAL A 90 -8.15 6.36 -10.30
N SER A 91 -6.83 6.26 -10.17
CA SER A 91 -6.18 5.28 -9.31
C SER A 91 -6.86 5.37 -7.96
N ALA A 92 -7.65 4.35 -7.64
CA ALA A 92 -8.30 4.27 -6.36
C ALA A 92 -7.20 4.38 -5.32
N CYS A 93 -7.37 5.25 -4.34
CA CYS A 93 -6.45 5.36 -3.21
C CYS A 93 -6.19 3.93 -2.73
N PRO A 94 -4.98 3.36 -2.92
CA PRO A 94 -4.73 2.01 -2.48
C PRO A 94 -4.95 2.01 -0.97
N ALA A 95 -5.54 0.94 -0.43
CA ALA A 95 -5.50 0.73 1.00
C ALA A 95 -4.07 1.00 1.53
N PRO A 96 -3.90 1.54 2.74
CA PRO A 96 -2.58 1.91 3.25
C PRO A 96 -1.60 0.76 3.01
N LEU A 97 -0.57 1.04 2.21
CA LEU A 97 0.45 0.08 1.83
C LEU A 97 1.26 -0.23 3.09
N HIS A 98 1.03 -1.41 3.68
CA HIS A 98 1.81 -1.89 4.81
C HIS A 98 3.11 -2.51 4.30
N ALA A 99 3.94 -1.69 3.65
CA ALA A 99 5.26 -2.11 3.18
C ALA A 99 6.18 -2.40 4.39
N ARG A 100 6.99 -3.46 4.28
CA ARG A 100 8.07 -3.77 5.23
C ARG A 100 9.40 -3.33 4.61
N ALA A 101 10.50 -3.54 5.32
CA ALA A 101 11.81 -3.46 4.67
C ALA A 101 11.90 -4.53 3.55
N PRO A 102 12.61 -4.25 2.44
CA PRO A 102 12.84 -5.24 1.40
C PRO A 102 13.53 -6.48 2.00
N PRO A 103 13.25 -7.68 1.47
CA PRO A 103 13.92 -8.90 1.90
C PRO A 103 15.42 -8.78 1.66
N LEU A 104 16.24 -9.40 2.53
CA LEU A 104 17.68 -9.51 2.24
C LEU A 104 17.85 -10.30 0.94
N ALA A 105 18.65 -9.73 0.02
CA ALA A 105 19.11 -10.40 -1.19
C ALA A 105 20.09 -11.54 -0.89
#